data_AF-A0A975SAA5-F1
#
_entry.id   AF-A0A975SAA5-F1
#
_cell.length_a   1.000
_cell.length_b   1.000
_cell.length_c   1.000
_cell.angle_alpha   90.00
_cell.angle_beta   90.00
_cell.angle_gamma   90.00
#
_symmetry.space_group_name_H-M   'P 1'
#
loop_
_entity.id
_entity.type
_entity.pdbx_description
1 polymer ?
#
loop_
_entity_poly.entity_id
_entity_poly.type
_entity_poly.pdbx_seq_one_letter_code
_entity_poly.pdbx_strand_id
1 'polypeptide(L)'
;MANISQQKRQKMLEFLNKLKEEHQDDDSLRALGEIETALNEKKYGLVWEKHTEKVDEMLEHNIPVFCEDENRKITVKENEVYNFLLEGDNLHSLKLLEKTHKGKIDVIYIEM
;
A
#
# COMPACT_ATOMS: atom_id res chain seq x y z
N MET A 1 -1.39 12.18 -1.48
CA MET A 1 -1.14 10.80 -1.93
C MET A 1 -0.03 10.84 -2.95
N ALA A 2 1.15 10.33 -2.62
CA ALA A 2 2.28 10.31 -3.54
C ALA A 2 2.29 8.97 -4.29
N ASN A 3 2.30 9.01 -5.61
CA ASN A 3 2.41 7.82 -6.43
C ASN A 3 3.89 7.43 -6.56
N ILE A 4 4.31 6.46 -5.75
CA ILE A 4 5.71 6.04 -5.64
C ILE A 4 6.19 5.41 -6.95
N SER A 5 5.30 4.69 -7.65
CA SER A 5 5.61 4.07 -8.93
C SER A 5 5.94 5.13 -9.99
N GLN A 6 5.13 6.18 -10.09
CA GLN A 6 5.38 7.30 -11.01
C GLN A 6 6.64 8.07 -10.64
N GLN A 7 6.87 8.36 -9.36
CA GLN A 7 8.08 9.05 -8.90
C GLN A 7 9.35 8.26 -9.22
N LYS A 8 9.34 6.93 -9.04
CA LYS A 8 10.48 6.07 -9.40
C LYS A 8 10.73 6.05 -10.90
N ARG A 9 9.67 5.96 -11.71
CA ARG A 9 9.78 6.03 -13.17
C ARG A 9 10.37 7.36 -13.62
N GLN A 10 9.88 8.48 -13.08
CA GLN A 10 10.37 9.81 -13.41
C GLN A 10 11.87 9.98 -13.07
N LYS A 11 12.29 9.58 -11.86
CA LYS A 11 13.71 9.58 -11.46
C LYS A 11 14.58 8.74 -12.38
N MET A 12 14.08 7.59 -12.84
CA MET A 12 14.84 6.70 -13.73
C MET A 12 14.98 7.30 -15.13
N LEU A 13 13.95 7.98 -15.65
CA LEU A 13 14.03 8.71 -16.92
C LEU A 13 15.01 9.88 -16.83
N GLU A 14 14.98 10.65 -15.74
CA GLU A 14 15.95 11.73 -15.49
C GLU A 14 17.39 11.21 -15.44
N PHE A 15 17.60 10.07 -14.77
CA PHE A 15 18.91 9.41 -14.72
C PHE A 15 19.38 8.94 -16.11
N LEU A 16 18.50 8.35 -16.91
CA LEU A 16 18.82 7.94 -18.29
C LEU A 16 19.18 9.13 -19.17
N ASN A 17 18.47 10.26 -19.05
CA ASN A 17 18.79 11.49 -19.79
C ASN A 17 20.17 12.02 -19.43
N LYS A 18 20.51 12.03 -18.13
CA LYS A 18 21.84 12.44 -17.68
C LYS A 18 22.95 11.54 -18.26
N LEU A 19 22.73 10.22 -18.29
CA LEU A 19 23.69 9.28 -18.89
C LEU A 19 23.85 9.49 -20.40
N LYS A 20 22.79 9.84 -21.12
CA LYS A 20 22.86 10.18 -22.55
C LYS A 20 23.66 11.46 -22.83
N GLU A 21 23.68 12.41 -21.89
CA GLU A 21 24.49 13.62 -22.01
C GLU A 21 25.98 13.35 -21.74
N GLU A 22 26.28 12.43 -20.81
CA GLU A 22 27.65 12.05 -20.42
C GLU A 22 28.31 11.06 -21.41
N HIS A 23 27.52 10.24 -22.12
CA HIS A 23 27.98 9.23 -23.06
C HIS A 23 27.51 9.51 -24.49
N GLN A 24 28.45 9.73 -25.43
CA GLN A 24 28.17 10.00 -26.85
C GLN A 24 28.52 8.84 -27.79
N ASP A 25 28.92 7.69 -27.26
CA ASP A 25 29.15 6.50 -28.08
C ASP A 25 27.82 5.87 -28.53
N ASP A 26 27.78 5.48 -29.80
CA ASP A 26 26.57 5.00 -30.49
C ASP A 26 25.97 3.75 -29.81
N ASP A 27 26.84 2.87 -29.29
CA ASP A 27 26.43 1.66 -28.59
C ASP A 27 25.73 1.97 -27.26
N SER A 28 26.27 2.90 -26.46
CA SER A 28 25.61 3.34 -25.21
C SER A 28 24.31 4.07 -25.46
N LEU A 29 24.25 4.95 -26.46
CA LEU A 29 23.02 5.67 -26.81
C LEU A 29 21.89 4.72 -27.23
N ARG A 30 22.24 3.68 -27.98
CA ARG A 30 21.30 2.64 -28.40
C ARG A 30 20.81 1.81 -27.22
N ALA A 31 21.71 1.35 -26.34
CA ALA A 31 21.34 0.61 -25.14
C ALA A 31 20.43 1.43 -24.21
N LEU A 32 20.72 2.73 -24.03
CA LEU A 32 19.89 3.63 -23.23
C LEU A 32 18.51 3.88 -23.85
N GLY A 33 18.41 3.93 -25.19
CA GLY A 33 17.14 4.04 -25.91
C GLY A 33 16.25 2.79 -25.79
N GLU A 34 16.84 1.59 -25.81
CA GLU A 34 16.12 0.34 -25.60
C GLU A 34 15.52 0.27 -24.17
N ILE A 35 16.29 0.70 -23.16
CA ILE A 35 15.84 0.77 -21.77
C ILE A 35 14.70 1.78 -21.60
N GLU A 36 14.80 2.97 -22.21
CA GLU A 36 13.74 3.99 -22.18
C GLU A 36 12.44 3.49 -22.84
N THR A 37 12.57 2.77 -23.95
CA THR A 37 11.42 2.18 -24.66
C THR A 37 10.72 1.15 -23.77
N ALA A 38 11.46 0.21 -23.19
CA ALA A 38 10.93 -0.79 -22.28
C ALA A 38 10.29 -0.20 -21.01
N LEU A 39 10.77 0.97 -20.56
CA LEU A 39 10.20 1.74 -19.45
C LEU A 39 8.86 2.40 -19.78
N ASN A 40 8.70 2.84 -21.04
CA ASN A 40 7.50 3.50 -21.53
C ASN A 40 6.50 2.54 -22.19
N GLU A 41 6.90 1.30 -22.47
CA GLU A 41 6.02 0.26 -22.97
C GLU A 41 4.83 0.07 -22.01
N LYS A 42 3.63 0.14 -22.59
CA LYS A 42 2.39 -0.09 -21.86
C LYS A 42 2.34 -1.54 -21.42
N LYS A 43 2.42 -1.77 -20.12
CA LYS A 43 2.17 -3.09 -19.54
C LYS A 43 0.68 -3.37 -19.60
N TYR A 44 0.30 -4.44 -20.30
CA TYR A 44 -1.07 -4.95 -20.27
C TYR A 44 -1.34 -5.67 -18.93
N GLY A 45 -2.52 -5.44 -18.34
CA GLY A 45 -2.95 -6.05 -17.08
C GLY A 45 -3.36 -5.03 -16.02
N LEU A 46 -3.81 -5.52 -14.86
CA LEU A 46 -4.06 -4.69 -13.67
C LEU A 46 -2.71 -4.26 -13.08
N VAL A 47 -2.26 -3.07 -13.44
CA VAL A 47 -1.02 -2.47 -12.93
C VAL A 47 -1.35 -1.59 -11.74
N TRP A 48 -1.05 -2.07 -10.53
CA TRP A 48 -1.24 -1.32 -9.30
C TRP A 48 -0.05 -0.40 -9.06
N GLU A 49 -0.30 0.91 -9.07
CA GLU A 49 0.70 1.88 -8.66
C GLU A 49 0.77 1.92 -7.13
N LYS A 50 2.00 1.85 -6.59
CA LYS A 50 2.19 1.92 -5.14
C LYS A 50 1.91 3.35 -4.69
N HIS A 51 0.86 3.50 -3.91
CA HIS A 51 0.56 4.73 -3.18
C HIS A 51 0.89 4.49 -1.71
N THR A 52 1.43 5.51 -1.06
CA THR A 52 1.45 5.55 0.41
C THR A 52 0.27 6.35 0.90
N GLU A 53 -0.42 5.81 1.89
CA GLU A 53 -1.39 6.53 2.69
C GLU A 53 -0.75 7.00 3.99
N LYS A 54 -1.34 8.03 4.61
CA LYS A 54 -0.88 8.54 5.91
C LYS A 54 -0.85 7.43 6.98
N VAL A 55 -1.75 6.47 6.84
CA VAL A 55 -1.87 5.29 7.69
C VAL A 55 -0.63 4.40 7.59
N ASP A 56 -0.07 4.22 6.39
CA ASP A 56 1.17 3.44 6.19
C ASP A 56 2.37 4.08 6.90
N GLU A 57 2.52 5.41 6.77
CA GLU A 57 3.59 6.16 7.43
C GLU A 57 3.50 6.06 8.96
N MET A 58 2.28 6.08 9.51
CA MET A 58 2.07 5.92 10.95
C MET A 58 2.46 4.52 11.43
N LEU A 59 2.22 3.48 10.63
CA LEU A 59 2.56 2.10 10.94
C LEU A 59 4.07 1.80 10.91
N GLU A 60 4.89 2.63 10.26
CA GLU A 60 6.36 2.46 10.28
C GLU A 60 6.95 2.71 11.68
N HIS A 61 6.34 3.61 12.45
CA HIS A 61 6.86 4.05 13.74
C HIS A 61 5.95 3.68 14.92
N ASN A 62 4.71 3.26 14.68
CA ASN A 62 3.74 2.98 15.73
C ASN A 62 3.13 1.59 15.55
N ILE A 63 2.85 0.91 16.66
CA ILE A 63 2.14 -0.36 16.68
C ILE A 63 0.72 -0.08 17.15
N PRO A 64 -0.31 -0.31 16.30
CA PRO A 64 -1.69 -0.15 16.73
C PRO A 64 -2.02 -1.19 17.79
N VAL A 65 -2.91 -0.85 18.72
CA VAL A 65 -3.42 -1.75 19.75
C VAL A 65 -4.91 -1.53 19.93
N PHE A 66 -5.66 -2.60 20.19
CA PHE A 66 -7.07 -2.46 20.59
C PHE A 66 -7.14 -2.04 22.05
N CYS A 67 -7.99 -1.06 22.33
CA CYS A 67 -8.30 -0.60 23.68
C CYS A 67 -9.81 -0.73 23.87
N GLU A 68 -10.24 -1.37 24.95
CA GLU A 68 -11.67 -1.48 25.29
C GLU A 68 -12.15 -0.15 25.90
N ASP A 69 -13.24 0.40 25.36
CA ASP A 69 -13.96 1.53 25.98
C ASP A 69 -15.17 0.97 26.75
N GLU A 70 -15.00 0.79 28.05
CA GLU A 70 -16.04 0.24 28.94
C GLU A 70 -17.34 1.05 28.90
N ASN A 71 -17.27 2.36 28.63
CA ASN A 71 -18.46 3.22 28.58
C ASN A 71 -19.36 2.92 27.39
N ARG A 72 -18.80 2.31 26.33
CA ARG A 72 -19.51 1.94 25.10
C ARG A 72 -19.90 0.46 25.07
N LYS A 73 -19.66 -0.27 26.17
CA LYS A 73 -20.00 -1.68 26.26
C LYS A 73 -21.51 -1.88 26.26
N ILE A 74 -22.01 -2.61 25.28
CA ILE A 74 -23.42 -2.98 25.17
C ILE A 74 -23.59 -4.36 25.79
N THR A 75 -24.33 -4.45 26.91
CA THR A 75 -24.58 -5.72 27.60
C THR A 75 -26.07 -6.06 27.52
N VAL A 76 -26.40 -7.19 26.91
CA VAL A 76 -27.78 -7.70 26.81
C VAL A 76 -27.98 -8.92 27.73
N LYS A 77 -26.97 -9.79 27.83
CA LYS A 77 -26.94 -10.96 28.73
C LYS A 77 -25.52 -11.24 29.20
N GLU A 78 -25.39 -11.77 30.41
CA GLU A 78 -24.11 -12.25 30.94
C GLU A 78 -23.74 -13.62 30.31
N ASN A 79 -22.45 -13.85 30.04
CA ASN A 79 -21.86 -15.10 29.53
C ASN A 79 -22.24 -15.57 28.11
N GLU A 80 -22.80 -14.72 27.24
CA GLU A 80 -22.92 -15.04 25.81
C GLU A 80 -21.67 -14.61 25.01
N VAL A 81 -21.58 -15.08 23.76
CA VAL A 81 -20.49 -14.74 22.84
C VAL A 81 -20.48 -13.25 22.55
N TYR A 82 -19.30 -12.63 22.62
CA TYR A 82 -19.13 -11.20 22.35
C TYR A 82 -18.99 -10.93 20.85
N ASN A 83 -19.62 -9.84 20.40
CA ASN A 83 -19.37 -9.25 19.09
C ASN A 83 -18.51 -7.99 19.27
N PHE A 84 -17.63 -7.70 18.31
CA PHE A 84 -16.77 -6.53 18.35
C PHE A 84 -17.30 -5.42 17.45
N LEU A 85 -17.37 -4.20 17.99
CA LEU A 85 -17.47 -2.98 17.20
C LEU A 85 -16.14 -2.25 17.33
N LEU A 86 -15.49 -2.00 16.19
CA LEU A 86 -14.18 -1.34 16.15
C LEU A 86 -14.37 0.09 15.64
N GLU A 87 -13.92 1.07 16.42
CA GLU A 87 -13.88 2.46 16.00
C GLU A 87 -12.44 2.85 15.67
N GLY A 88 -12.23 3.36 14.45
CA GLY A 88 -10.92 3.77 13.96
C GLY A 88 -10.78 3.55 12.47
N ASP A 89 -9.53 3.64 12.00
CA ASP A 89 -9.19 3.36 10.61
C ASP A 89 -9.32 1.86 10.30
N ASN A 90 -9.87 1.53 9.14
CA ASN A 90 -10.14 0.15 8.76
C ASN A 90 -8.85 -0.63 8.48
N LEU A 91 -7.81 -0.01 7.91
CA LEU A 91 -6.55 -0.66 7.57
C LEU A 91 -5.79 -1.02 8.84
N HIS A 92 -5.75 -0.12 9.82
CA HIS A 92 -5.20 -0.42 11.16
C HIS A 92 -5.92 -1.59 11.82
N SER A 93 -7.26 -1.57 11.81
CA SER A 93 -8.10 -2.60 12.41
C SER A 93 -7.87 -3.96 11.75
N LEU A 94 -7.89 -4.01 10.41
CA LEU A 94 -7.63 -5.21 9.64
C LEU A 94 -6.21 -5.74 9.85
N LYS A 95 -5.21 -4.87 10.02
CA LYS A 95 -3.82 -5.28 10.30
C LYS A 95 -3.69 -6.02 11.64
N LEU A 96 -4.46 -5.62 12.64
CA LEU A 96 -4.51 -6.31 13.92
C LEU A 96 -5.32 -7.60 13.84
N LEU A 97 -6.49 -7.56 13.19
CA LEU A 97 -7.31 -8.74 12.99
C LEU A 97 -6.59 -9.81 12.15
N GLU A 98 -5.72 -9.42 11.22
CA GLU A 98 -4.86 -10.36 10.47
C GLU A 98 -4.03 -11.24 11.42
N LYS A 99 -3.57 -10.73 12.56
CA LYS A 99 -2.74 -11.51 13.50
C LYS A 99 -3.55 -12.57 14.25
N THR A 100 -4.82 -12.32 14.53
CA THR A 100 -5.66 -13.15 15.43
C THR A 100 -6.74 -13.96 14.71
N HIS A 101 -7.20 -13.47 13.55
CA HIS A 101 -8.35 -13.97 12.79
C HIS A 101 -8.01 -14.42 11.35
N LYS A 102 -6.72 -14.56 11.01
CA LYS A 102 -6.31 -15.09 9.70
C LYS A 102 -6.96 -16.45 9.42
N GLY A 103 -7.69 -16.53 8.32
CA GLY A 103 -8.38 -17.76 7.89
C GLY A 103 -9.59 -18.14 8.76
N LYS A 104 -10.07 -17.25 9.65
CA LYS A 104 -11.22 -17.48 10.53
C LYS A 104 -12.48 -16.70 10.13
N ILE A 105 -12.43 -15.95 9.04
CA ILE A 105 -13.53 -15.11 8.56
C ILE A 105 -14.19 -15.80 7.38
N ASP A 106 -15.47 -16.17 7.53
CA ASP A 106 -16.23 -16.88 6.50
C ASP A 106 -16.84 -15.93 5.46
N VAL A 107 -17.28 -14.74 5.88
CA VAL A 107 -17.99 -13.77 5.03
C VAL A 107 -17.54 -12.35 5.38
N ILE A 108 -17.33 -11.53 4.35
CA ILE A 108 -17.05 -10.09 4.47
C ILE A 108 -18.09 -9.34 3.63
N TYR A 109 -18.79 -8.40 4.25
CA TYR A 109 -19.71 -7.48 3.59
C TYR A 109 -19.17 -6.06 3.71
N ILE A 110 -19.00 -5.38 2.57
CA ILE A 110 -18.52 -3.99 2.49
C ILE A 110 -19.45 -3.26 1.52
N GLU A 111 -19.99 -2.13 1.95
CA GLU A 111 -20.70 -1.19 1.09
C GLU A 111 -19.69 -0.12 0.63
N MET A 112 -19.61 0.13 -0.68
CA MET A 112 -18.70 1.08 -1.31
C MET A 112 -19.38 2.41 -1.59
#